data_AF-A0A1Y4LTQ3-F1
#
_entry.id   AF-A0A1Y4LTQ3-F1
#
_cell.length_a   1.000
_cell.length_b   1.000
_cell.length_c   1.000
_cell.angle_alpha   90.00
_cell.angle_beta   90.00
_cell.angle_gamma   90.00
#
_symmetry.space_group_name_H-M   'P 1'
#
loop_
_entity.id
_entity.type
_entity.pdbx_description
1 polymer ?
#
loop_
_entity_poly.entity_id
_entity_poly.type
_entity_poly.pdbx_seq_one_letter_code
_entity_poly.pdbx_strand_id
1 'polypeptide(L)'
;MKTRNSLFGVLLAALLSIPFTPVFASEKVVEYESPQQIIETIFEEYDADDKFLKMPDGGYLHGQAKIVDAYDNSIVYGEYDSETDPNAVSIEVAKEDLINFDANPQIETRGAGIPNKTKVLAAGASYTSSVFTASGWRFSDYFIQAAAGTSGNLQWTTYNDSALIGDMGDALNTLNTGSGYGRTLYPGVPYTVGTKMNGWYQSMVYFTYNPTGRPYYHVKNLV
;
A
#
# COMPACT_ATOMS: atom_id res chain seq x y z
N MET A 1 18.79 82.50 -8.63
CA MET A 1 19.62 81.96 -7.52
C MET A 1 18.80 80.91 -6.80
N LYS A 2 19.40 79.74 -6.50
CA LYS A 2 18.83 78.56 -5.78
C LYS A 2 18.16 78.98 -4.46
N THR A 3 17.10 78.32 -3.97
CA THR A 3 17.16 76.98 -3.33
C THR A 3 15.83 76.21 -3.33
N ARG A 4 15.96 74.87 -3.43
CA ARG A 4 14.96 73.81 -3.26
C ARG A 4 14.35 73.81 -1.85
N ASN A 5 13.11 73.34 -1.73
CA ASN A 5 12.76 72.27 -0.79
C ASN A 5 11.56 71.45 -1.29
N SER A 6 11.65 70.15 -1.02
CA SER A 6 10.83 69.03 -1.48
C SER A 6 9.54 68.89 -0.66
N LEU A 7 8.46 68.41 -1.29
CA LEU A 7 7.44 67.61 -0.62
C LEU A 7 6.85 66.58 -1.58
N PHE A 8 7.16 65.32 -1.27
CA PHE A 8 6.51 64.10 -1.77
C PHE A 8 5.08 64.01 -1.22
N GLY A 9 4.12 63.46 -1.98
CA GLY A 9 2.73 63.32 -1.52
C GLY A 9 1.85 62.39 -2.36
N VAL A 10 2.17 61.09 -2.33
CA VAL A 10 1.28 59.91 -2.38
C VAL A 10 0.19 59.83 -3.48
N LEU A 11 0.47 59.01 -4.49
CA LEU A 11 -0.53 58.40 -5.38
C LEU A 11 -1.24 57.27 -4.62
N LEU A 12 -2.53 57.44 -4.30
CA LEU A 12 -3.35 56.42 -3.64
C LEU A 12 -3.82 55.39 -4.69
N ALA A 13 -3.07 54.30 -4.85
CA ALA A 13 -3.52 53.14 -5.60
C ALA A 13 -4.52 52.35 -4.75
N ALA A 14 -5.80 52.38 -5.12
CA ALA A 14 -6.81 51.50 -4.55
C ALA A 14 -6.55 50.06 -5.01
N LEU A 15 -5.92 49.27 -4.13
CA LEU A 15 -5.80 47.83 -4.27
C LEU A 15 -7.20 47.20 -4.20
N LEU A 16 -7.66 46.66 -5.32
CA LEU A 16 -8.77 45.70 -5.37
C LEU A 16 -8.38 44.47 -4.55
N SER A 17 -8.89 44.40 -3.32
CA SER A 17 -8.84 43.20 -2.49
C SER A 17 -9.76 42.16 -3.11
N ILE A 18 -9.21 41.27 -3.93
CA ILE A 18 -9.89 40.04 -4.32
C ILE A 18 -9.99 39.19 -3.04
N PRO A 19 -11.19 38.87 -2.54
CA PRO A 19 -11.31 37.96 -1.42
C PRO A 19 -10.78 36.60 -1.86
N PHE A 20 -9.65 36.18 -1.30
CA PHE A 20 -9.29 34.78 -1.29
C PHE A 20 -10.35 34.06 -0.48
N THR A 21 -11.32 33.43 -1.15
CA THR A 21 -12.09 32.37 -0.50
C THR A 21 -11.14 31.19 -0.38
N PRO A 22 -10.77 30.74 0.83
CA PRO A 22 -10.15 29.44 0.97
C PRO A 22 -11.14 28.42 0.40
N VAL A 23 -10.78 27.79 -0.71
CA VAL A 23 -11.41 26.55 -1.14
C VAL A 23 -10.95 25.53 -0.11
N PHE A 24 -11.76 25.33 0.93
CA PHE A 24 -11.64 24.12 1.72
C PHE A 24 -11.96 22.98 0.78
N ALA A 25 -11.01 22.06 0.62
CA ALA A 25 -11.30 20.78 -0.02
C ALA A 25 -12.55 20.21 0.65
N SER A 26 -13.59 19.93 -0.14
CA SER A 26 -14.70 19.13 0.35
C SER A 26 -14.07 17.81 0.77
N GLU A 27 -14.06 17.56 2.08
CA GLU A 27 -13.85 16.22 2.61
C GLU A 27 -14.93 15.37 1.96
N LYS A 28 -14.54 14.56 0.97
CA LYS A 28 -15.45 13.56 0.43
C LYS A 28 -15.73 12.66 1.61
N VAL A 29 -16.97 12.67 2.11
CA VAL A 29 -17.44 11.65 3.04
C VAL A 29 -17.26 10.34 2.31
N VAL A 30 -16.17 9.63 2.61
CA VAL A 30 -15.99 8.25 2.19
C VAL A 30 -17.02 7.51 3.03
N GLU A 31 -18.11 7.08 2.39
CA GLU A 31 -18.93 6.03 2.97
C GLU A 31 -17.99 4.85 3.17
N TYR A 32 -17.67 4.54 4.42
CA TYR A 32 -16.86 3.37 4.72
C TYR A 32 -17.70 2.16 4.34
N GLU A 33 -17.30 1.50 3.24
CA GLU A 33 -17.81 0.19 2.88
C GLU A 33 -17.66 -0.75 4.08
N SER A 34 -18.66 -1.58 4.34
CA SER A 34 -18.54 -2.58 5.38
C SER A 34 -17.40 -3.55 5.03
N PRO A 35 -16.74 -4.20 6.02
CA PRO A 35 -15.71 -5.19 5.73
C PRO A 35 -16.16 -6.26 4.73
N GLN A 36 -17.44 -6.66 4.78
CA GLN A 36 -18.03 -7.59 3.82
C GLN A 36 -18.03 -7.03 2.40
N GLN A 37 -18.44 -5.77 2.20
CA GLN A 37 -18.46 -5.15 0.88
C GLN A 37 -17.05 -5.04 0.28
N ILE A 38 -16.08 -4.62 1.10
CA ILE A 38 -14.68 -4.53 0.67
C ILE A 38 -14.15 -5.90 0.22
N ILE A 39 -14.40 -6.93 1.03
CA ILE A 39 -13.97 -8.29 0.74
C ILE A 39 -14.67 -8.84 -0.51
N GLU A 40 -15.96 -8.58 -0.70
CA GLU A 40 -16.63 -8.93 -1.96
C GLU A 40 -15.93 -8.28 -3.15
N THR A 41 -15.63 -6.98 -3.09
CA THR A 41 -14.93 -6.26 -4.18
C THR A 41 -13.53 -6.79 -4.46
N ILE A 42 -12.76 -7.20 -3.45
CA ILE A 42 -11.46 -7.85 -3.67
C ILE A 42 -11.64 -9.14 -4.49
N PHE A 43 -12.68 -9.91 -4.18
CA PHE A 43 -12.86 -11.24 -4.76
C PHE A 43 -13.71 -11.29 -6.04
N GLU A 44 -14.33 -10.17 -6.45
CA GLU A 44 -15.17 -10.07 -7.65
C GLU A 44 -14.47 -10.47 -8.95
N GLU A 45 -13.15 -10.41 -8.99
CA GLU A 45 -12.34 -10.73 -10.18
C GLU A 45 -11.91 -12.20 -10.30
N TYR A 46 -12.21 -13.05 -9.31
CA TYR A 46 -11.80 -14.46 -9.26
C TYR A 46 -12.96 -15.40 -9.61
N ASP A 47 -12.60 -16.53 -10.21
CA ASP A 47 -13.56 -17.59 -10.52
C ASP A 47 -13.90 -18.41 -9.26
N ALA A 48 -15.10 -18.97 -9.19
CA ALA A 48 -15.58 -19.65 -7.99
C ALA A 48 -14.74 -20.88 -7.57
N ASP A 49 -13.99 -21.45 -8.50
CA ASP A 49 -13.08 -22.58 -8.28
C ASP A 49 -11.63 -22.17 -7.99
N ASP A 50 -11.30 -20.87 -8.05
CA ASP A 50 -10.00 -20.35 -7.67
C ASP A 50 -9.69 -20.65 -6.21
N LYS A 51 -8.41 -20.95 -5.95
CA LYS A 51 -7.92 -21.30 -4.63
C LYS A 51 -6.98 -20.26 -4.06
N PHE A 52 -7.00 -20.16 -2.75
CA PHE A 52 -6.22 -19.21 -1.98
C PHE A 52 -5.37 -19.94 -0.94
N LEU A 53 -4.09 -19.61 -0.86
CA LEU A 53 -3.18 -20.19 0.12
C LEU A 53 -2.95 -19.20 1.27
N LYS A 54 -3.29 -19.61 2.49
CA LYS A 54 -2.96 -18.84 3.69
C LYS A 54 -1.46 -18.89 3.92
N MET A 55 -0.83 -17.73 3.92
CA MET A 55 0.61 -17.56 4.04
C MET A 55 1.03 -17.46 5.52
N PRO A 56 2.31 -17.71 5.85
CA PRO A 56 2.79 -17.67 7.24
C PRO A 56 2.65 -16.30 7.93
N ASP A 57 2.54 -15.22 7.15
CA ASP A 57 2.27 -13.86 7.63
C ASP A 57 0.77 -13.61 7.92
N GLY A 58 -0.08 -14.62 7.74
CA GLY A 58 -1.52 -14.54 7.97
C GLY A 58 -2.32 -13.96 6.81
N GLY A 59 -1.67 -13.49 5.74
CA GLY A 59 -2.35 -13.08 4.52
C GLY A 59 -2.66 -14.24 3.58
N TYR A 60 -3.22 -13.93 2.43
CA TYR A 60 -3.66 -14.90 1.42
C TYR A 60 -3.01 -14.64 0.06
N LEU A 61 -2.45 -15.70 -0.53
CA LEU A 61 -1.90 -15.73 -1.87
C LEU A 61 -2.92 -16.36 -2.84
N HIS A 62 -3.12 -15.74 -4.00
CA HIS A 62 -3.73 -16.35 -5.17
C HIS A 62 -2.69 -16.49 -6.29
N GLY A 63 -2.64 -17.67 -6.91
CA GLY A 63 -1.63 -18.04 -7.89
C GLY A 63 -0.28 -18.39 -7.25
N GLN A 64 0.80 -18.00 -7.92
CA GLN A 64 2.16 -18.40 -7.55
C GLN A 64 2.99 -17.26 -6.98
N ALA A 65 3.80 -17.57 -5.96
CA ALA A 65 4.79 -16.65 -5.42
C ALA A 65 6.07 -17.36 -4.97
N LYS A 66 7.18 -16.61 -4.96
CA LYS A 66 8.44 -17.02 -4.33
C LYS A 66 8.80 -16.06 -3.21
N ILE A 67 9.29 -16.58 -2.10
CA ILE A 67 9.88 -15.79 -1.02
C ILE A 67 11.39 -15.89 -1.14
N VAL A 68 12.05 -14.76 -1.34
CA VAL A 68 13.50 -14.65 -1.54
C VAL A 68 14.11 -13.64 -0.57
N ASP A 69 15.44 -13.63 -0.46
CA ASP A 69 16.14 -12.59 0.29
C ASP A 69 16.02 -11.23 -0.40
N ALA A 70 15.84 -10.16 0.39
CA ALA A 70 15.63 -8.82 -0.16
C ALA A 70 16.89 -8.23 -0.81
N TYR A 71 18.07 -8.74 -0.50
CA TYR A 71 19.34 -8.25 -1.02
C TYR A 71 19.97 -9.22 -2.03
N ASP A 72 19.61 -10.50 -1.98
CA ASP A 72 20.07 -11.53 -2.91
C ASP A 72 18.91 -12.47 -3.31
N ASN A 73 18.25 -12.15 -4.42
CA ASN A 73 17.11 -12.93 -4.95
C ASN A 73 17.48 -14.38 -5.34
N SER A 74 18.77 -14.77 -5.34
CA SER A 74 19.19 -16.17 -5.54
C SER A 74 18.97 -17.04 -4.31
N ILE A 75 18.84 -16.44 -3.12
CA ILE A 75 18.50 -17.12 -1.88
C ILE A 75 16.99 -17.26 -1.80
N VAL A 76 16.48 -18.47 -2.00
CA VAL A 76 15.05 -18.80 -1.98
C VAL A 76 14.68 -19.43 -0.63
N TYR A 77 13.73 -18.81 0.07
CA TYR A 77 13.17 -19.31 1.33
C TYR A 77 11.95 -20.21 1.13
N GLY A 78 11.22 -20.06 0.03
CA GLY A 78 10.06 -20.88 -0.30
C GLY A 78 9.43 -20.52 -1.63
N GLU A 79 8.76 -21.50 -2.22
CA GLU A 79 7.92 -21.34 -3.41
C GLU A 79 6.52 -21.84 -3.06
N TYR A 80 5.51 -21.10 -3.51
CA TYR A 80 4.13 -21.26 -3.10
C TYR A 80 3.23 -21.19 -4.32
N ASP A 81 2.20 -22.04 -4.35
CA ASP A 81 1.25 -22.14 -5.43
C ASP A 81 -0.12 -22.51 -4.85
N SER A 82 -1.09 -21.60 -4.91
CA SER A 82 -2.43 -21.84 -4.36
C SER A 82 -3.21 -22.92 -5.11
N GLU A 83 -2.84 -23.25 -6.36
CA GLU A 83 -3.55 -24.28 -7.13
C GLU A 83 -3.20 -25.69 -6.67
N THR A 84 -1.94 -25.89 -6.26
CA THR A 84 -1.36 -27.20 -5.99
C THR A 84 -1.04 -27.45 -4.52
N ASP A 85 -0.98 -26.42 -3.67
CA ASP A 85 -0.72 -26.60 -2.24
C ASP A 85 -1.90 -27.32 -1.55
N PRO A 86 -1.65 -28.40 -0.78
CA PRO A 86 -2.70 -29.15 -0.12
C PRO A 86 -3.44 -28.36 0.98
N ASN A 87 -2.90 -27.22 1.43
CA ASN A 87 -3.52 -26.34 2.42
C ASN A 87 -4.24 -25.14 1.77
N ALA A 88 -4.31 -25.07 0.44
CA ALA A 88 -5.09 -24.06 -0.23
C ALA A 88 -6.59 -24.27 0.03
N VAL A 89 -7.32 -23.17 0.16
CA VAL A 89 -8.73 -23.13 0.52
C VAL A 89 -9.55 -22.46 -0.58
N SER A 90 -10.87 -22.64 -0.56
CA SER A 90 -11.77 -21.96 -1.50
C SER A 90 -11.90 -20.46 -1.18
N ILE A 91 -12.46 -19.71 -2.12
CA ILE A 91 -12.82 -18.30 -1.95
C ILE A 91 -13.66 -18.07 -0.69
N GLU A 92 -14.68 -18.89 -0.44
CA GLU A 92 -15.58 -18.68 0.70
C GLU A 92 -14.85 -18.75 2.04
N VAL A 93 -13.93 -19.70 2.17
CA VAL A 93 -13.11 -19.86 3.38
C VAL A 93 -12.16 -18.69 3.54
N ALA A 94 -11.52 -18.23 2.46
CA ALA A 94 -10.63 -17.08 2.49
C ALA A 94 -11.38 -15.78 2.85
N LYS A 95 -12.58 -15.56 2.27
CA LYS A 95 -13.45 -14.42 2.59
C LYS A 95 -13.83 -14.40 4.07
N GLU A 96 -14.31 -15.53 4.60
CA GLU A 96 -14.71 -15.63 6.00
C GLU A 96 -13.54 -15.34 6.95
N ASP A 97 -12.35 -15.87 6.66
CA ASP A 97 -11.16 -15.64 7.48
C ASP A 97 -10.69 -14.18 7.45
N LEU A 98 -10.71 -13.53 6.27
CA LEU A 98 -10.35 -12.11 6.15
C LEU A 98 -11.34 -11.19 6.88
N ILE A 99 -12.65 -11.49 6.82
CA ILE A 99 -13.68 -10.78 7.61
C ILE A 99 -13.42 -10.97 9.11
N ASN A 100 -13.07 -12.19 9.53
CA ASN A 100 -12.79 -12.49 10.93
C ASN A 100 -11.51 -11.83 11.45
N PHE A 101 -10.47 -11.73 10.61
CA PHE A 101 -9.23 -11.03 10.95
C PHE A 101 -9.47 -9.54 11.20
N ASP A 102 -10.29 -8.91 10.38
CA ASP A 102 -10.69 -7.51 10.59
C ASP A 102 -11.42 -7.33 11.92
N ALA A 103 -12.30 -8.27 12.29
CA ALA A 103 -13.04 -8.23 13.55
C ALA A 103 -12.14 -8.47 14.79
N ASN A 104 -11.24 -9.46 14.72
CA ASN A 104 -10.43 -9.95 15.85
C ASN A 104 -8.92 -9.96 15.53
N PRO A 105 -8.28 -8.80 15.38
CA PRO A 105 -6.90 -8.75 14.94
C PRO A 105 -5.93 -9.23 16.04
N GLN A 106 -4.90 -9.95 15.64
CA GLN A 106 -3.75 -10.22 16.51
C GLN A 106 -2.93 -8.94 16.66
N ILE A 107 -2.61 -8.57 17.91
CA ILE A 107 -1.80 -7.36 18.17
C ILE A 107 -0.35 -7.63 17.83
N GLU A 108 0.21 -6.87 16.90
CA GLU A 108 1.63 -6.91 16.57
C GLU A 108 2.48 -6.48 17.78
N THR A 109 3.35 -7.37 18.25
CA THR A 109 4.15 -7.14 19.47
C THR A 109 5.49 -6.45 19.22
N ARG A 110 5.97 -6.37 17.96
CA ARG A 110 7.27 -5.78 17.60
C ARG A 110 7.07 -4.53 16.75
N GLY A 111 7.84 -3.46 17.04
CA GLY A 111 7.79 -2.20 16.30
C GLY A 111 8.43 -2.27 14.90
N ALA A 112 8.30 -1.17 14.17
CA ALA A 112 8.84 -0.88 12.83
C ALA A 112 10.12 -1.66 12.46
N GLY A 113 9.97 -2.71 11.65
CA GLY A 113 11.07 -3.41 11.00
C GLY A 113 10.85 -3.37 9.49
N ILE A 114 11.80 -2.81 8.75
CA ILE A 114 11.80 -2.93 7.29
C ILE A 114 12.01 -4.42 6.97
N PRO A 115 11.22 -5.01 6.07
CA PRO A 115 11.35 -6.43 5.74
C PRO A 115 12.74 -6.74 5.17
N ASN A 116 13.22 -7.96 5.42
CA ASN A 116 14.46 -8.48 4.83
C ASN A 116 14.21 -9.57 3.79
N LYS A 117 12.95 -9.78 3.41
CA LYS A 117 12.51 -10.75 2.40
C LYS A 117 11.64 -10.07 1.37
N THR A 118 11.65 -10.64 0.16
CA THR A 118 10.82 -10.21 -0.96
C THR A 118 9.87 -11.35 -1.35
N LYS A 119 8.59 -11.03 -1.48
CA LYS A 119 7.57 -11.87 -2.09
C LYS A 119 7.45 -11.50 -3.57
N VAL A 120 7.96 -12.38 -4.42
CA VAL A 120 7.94 -12.23 -5.87
C VAL A 120 6.67 -12.89 -6.40
N LEU A 121 5.74 -12.09 -6.92
CA LEU A 121 4.45 -12.55 -7.45
C LEU A 121 4.59 -12.94 -8.92
N ALA A 122 4.11 -14.12 -9.31
CA ALA A 122 4.03 -14.53 -10.71
C ALA A 122 3.04 -13.65 -11.51
N ALA A 123 3.03 -13.77 -12.84
CA ALA A 123 2.07 -13.05 -13.66
C ALA A 123 0.63 -13.42 -13.27
N GLY A 124 -0.23 -12.43 -13.05
CA GLY A 124 -1.63 -12.65 -12.64
C GLY A 124 -1.82 -13.03 -11.17
N ALA A 125 -0.75 -13.33 -10.44
CA ALA A 125 -0.82 -13.64 -9.02
C ALA A 125 -1.14 -12.38 -8.19
N SER A 126 -1.82 -12.59 -7.07
CA SER A 126 -2.18 -11.53 -6.14
C SER A 126 -1.98 -11.95 -4.70
N TYR A 127 -1.88 -10.97 -3.80
CA TYR A 127 -1.73 -11.21 -2.39
C TYR A 127 -2.52 -10.18 -1.58
N THR A 128 -3.28 -10.66 -0.60
CA THR A 128 -3.99 -9.85 0.39
C THR A 128 -3.33 -10.02 1.75
N SER A 129 -2.94 -8.93 2.41
CA SER A 129 -2.30 -9.01 3.73
C SER A 129 -3.31 -9.29 4.84
N SER A 130 -2.82 -9.74 5.99
CA SER A 130 -3.54 -9.56 7.25
C SER A 130 -3.66 -8.07 7.59
N VAL A 131 -4.50 -7.78 8.59
CA VAL A 131 -4.64 -6.42 9.13
C VAL A 131 -3.44 -6.01 9.97
N PHE A 132 -3.00 -4.77 9.78
CA PHE A 132 -1.94 -4.16 10.56
C PHE A 132 -2.50 -3.64 11.88
N THR A 133 -1.70 -3.77 12.94
CA THR A 133 -2.05 -3.25 14.27
C THR A 133 -0.85 -2.61 14.97
N ALA A 134 -1.09 -2.11 16.18
CA ALA A 134 -0.11 -1.47 17.08
C ALA A 134 0.27 -0.01 16.71
N SER A 135 1.17 0.57 17.51
CA SER A 135 1.51 2.01 17.45
C SER A 135 2.81 2.27 16.66
N GLY A 136 2.97 3.49 16.15
CA GLY A 136 4.10 3.91 15.33
C GLY A 136 4.00 3.41 13.89
N TRP A 137 5.11 3.53 13.16
CA TRP A 137 5.22 2.99 11.80
C TRP A 137 5.19 1.47 11.80
N ARG A 138 4.50 0.93 10.80
CA ARG A 138 4.30 -0.50 10.54
C ARG A 138 4.61 -0.78 9.10
N PHE A 139 5.40 -1.81 8.85
CA PHE A 139 5.83 -2.21 7.50
C PHE A 139 5.36 -3.63 7.27
N SER A 140 5.00 -3.96 6.03
CA SER A 140 4.65 -5.33 5.64
C SER A 140 5.81 -6.30 5.89
N ASP A 141 5.48 -7.56 6.18
CA ASP A 141 6.47 -8.64 6.43
C ASP A 141 7.40 -8.93 5.24
N TYR A 142 6.98 -8.50 4.04
CA TYR A 142 7.72 -8.66 2.81
C TYR A 142 7.75 -7.34 2.03
N PHE A 143 8.85 -7.12 1.31
CA PHE A 143 8.78 -6.37 0.06
C PHE A 143 7.98 -7.19 -0.96
N ILE A 144 7.26 -6.55 -1.87
CA ILE A 144 6.53 -7.18 -2.97
C ILE A 144 7.19 -6.78 -4.28
N GLN A 145 7.45 -7.76 -5.14
CA GLN A 145 8.07 -7.55 -6.44
C GLN A 145 7.31 -8.33 -7.50
N ALA A 146 7.19 -7.78 -8.71
CA ALA A 146 6.73 -8.56 -9.86
C ALA A 146 7.82 -9.55 -10.30
N ALA A 147 7.41 -10.74 -10.74
CA ALA A 147 8.33 -11.73 -11.29
C ALA A 147 9.02 -11.22 -12.57
N ALA A 148 10.26 -11.69 -12.79
CA ALA A 148 10.98 -11.41 -14.01
C ALA A 148 10.22 -11.97 -15.23
N GLY A 149 10.16 -11.20 -16.31
CA GLY A 149 9.46 -11.58 -17.53
C GLY A 149 8.01 -11.11 -17.62
N THR A 150 7.42 -10.54 -16.56
CA THR A 150 6.07 -9.91 -16.61
C THR A 150 6.13 -8.44 -17.03
N SER A 151 4.97 -7.80 -17.15
CA SER A 151 4.85 -6.35 -17.36
C SER A 151 5.62 -5.51 -16.32
N GLY A 152 5.79 -6.05 -15.10
CA GLY A 152 6.36 -5.34 -13.96
C GLY A 152 5.39 -4.35 -13.31
N ASN A 153 4.11 -4.38 -13.63
CA ASN A 153 3.11 -3.50 -13.03
C ASN A 153 2.48 -4.17 -11.81
N LEU A 154 2.68 -3.56 -10.63
CA LEU A 154 1.97 -3.94 -9.41
C LEU A 154 0.81 -2.98 -9.18
N GLN A 155 -0.41 -3.50 -9.09
CA GLN A 155 -1.58 -2.73 -8.69
C GLN A 155 -1.84 -2.93 -7.20
N TRP A 156 -1.85 -1.84 -6.44
CA TRP A 156 -2.03 -1.81 -5.00
C TRP A 156 -3.35 -1.16 -4.63
N THR A 157 -4.05 -1.75 -3.69
CA THR A 157 -5.21 -1.13 -3.04
C THR A 157 -5.05 -1.28 -1.53
N THR A 158 -5.29 -0.19 -0.80
CA THR A 158 -5.38 -0.21 0.67
C THR A 158 -6.84 -0.20 1.07
N TYR A 159 -7.15 -0.76 2.23
CA TYR A 159 -8.49 -0.81 2.79
C TYR A 159 -8.48 -0.34 4.24
N ASN A 160 -9.66 0.02 4.74
CA ASN A 160 -9.96 0.62 6.05
C ASN A 160 -9.28 1.97 6.36
N ASP A 161 -7.99 2.12 6.06
CA ASP A 161 -7.23 3.35 6.29
C ASP A 161 -6.23 3.62 5.16
N SER A 162 -5.81 4.89 5.06
CA SER A 162 -4.77 5.31 4.13
C SER A 162 -3.42 4.74 4.55
N ALA A 163 -2.54 4.56 3.56
CA ALA A 163 -1.22 4.02 3.77
C ALA A 163 -0.23 4.56 2.74
N LEU A 164 1.01 4.09 2.83
CA LEU A 164 2.07 4.41 1.90
C LEU A 164 2.56 3.13 1.22
N ILE A 165 2.95 3.27 -0.04
CA ILE A 165 3.86 2.34 -0.70
C ILE A 165 5.11 3.08 -1.12
N GLY A 166 6.25 2.40 -1.05
CA GLY A 166 7.53 2.98 -1.44
C GLY A 166 8.58 1.91 -1.64
N ASP A 167 9.77 2.31 -2.04
CA ASP A 167 10.90 1.39 -2.12
C ASP A 167 11.64 1.29 -0.77
N MET A 168 12.76 0.56 -0.73
CA MET A 168 13.59 0.45 0.45
C MET A 168 14.13 1.82 0.94
N GLY A 169 14.40 2.75 0.03
CA GLY A 169 14.83 4.11 0.37
C GLY A 169 13.74 4.90 1.08
N ASP A 170 12.51 4.85 0.56
CA ASP A 170 11.34 5.47 1.21
C ASP A 170 11.10 4.89 2.61
N ALA A 171 11.20 3.57 2.75
CA ALA A 171 11.04 2.89 4.04
C ALA A 171 12.12 3.29 5.05
N LEU A 172 13.39 3.35 4.62
CA LEU A 172 14.51 3.81 5.43
C LEU A 172 14.36 5.27 5.85
N ASN A 173 13.98 6.15 4.93
CA ASN A 173 13.73 7.56 5.24
C ASN A 173 12.57 7.70 6.25
N THR A 174 11.52 6.91 6.08
CA THR A 174 10.38 6.88 7.00
C THR A 174 10.79 6.46 8.40
N LEU A 175 11.56 5.37 8.51
CA LEU A 175 12.06 4.87 9.77
C LEU A 175 13.01 5.87 10.47
N ASN A 176 13.93 6.47 9.70
CA ASN A 176 14.99 7.33 10.24
C ASN A 176 14.50 8.72 10.67
N THR A 177 13.46 9.24 10.02
CA THR A 177 12.94 10.59 10.27
C THR A 177 11.63 10.60 11.07
N GLY A 178 10.92 9.47 11.10
CA GLY A 178 9.55 9.37 11.61
C GLY A 178 8.47 10.01 10.71
N SER A 179 8.84 10.61 9.58
CA SER A 179 7.92 11.22 8.61
C SER A 179 7.63 10.24 7.47
N GLY A 180 6.42 10.21 6.92
CA GLY A 180 6.08 9.31 5.83
C GLY A 180 6.73 9.72 4.50
N TYR A 181 7.53 8.84 3.91
CA TYR A 181 8.06 8.95 2.54
C TYR A 181 7.41 7.89 1.66
N GLY A 182 7.20 8.16 0.39
CA GLY A 182 6.53 7.25 -0.55
C GLY A 182 5.20 7.79 -1.06
N ARG A 183 4.47 6.94 -1.78
CA ARG A 183 3.21 7.26 -2.42
C ARG A 183 2.04 6.91 -1.51
N THR A 184 1.16 7.88 -1.27
CA THR A 184 -0.10 7.66 -0.58
C THR A 184 -1.06 6.78 -1.39
N LEU A 185 -1.57 5.75 -0.73
CA LEU A 185 -2.73 4.98 -1.12
C LEU A 185 -3.94 5.48 -0.33
N TYR A 186 -5.06 5.63 -1.02
CA TYR A 186 -6.34 5.97 -0.40
C TYR A 186 -7.23 4.72 -0.35
N PRO A 187 -8.02 4.51 0.72
CA PRO A 187 -8.91 3.35 0.86
C PRO A 187 -9.77 3.11 -0.37
N GLY A 188 -9.76 1.87 -0.87
CA GLY A 188 -10.57 1.43 -2.01
C GLY A 188 -10.17 2.02 -3.37
N VAL A 189 -9.09 2.80 -3.46
CA VAL A 189 -8.62 3.40 -4.72
C VAL A 189 -7.40 2.64 -5.23
N PRO A 190 -7.53 1.84 -6.32
CA PRO A 190 -6.39 1.13 -6.89
C PRO A 190 -5.34 2.10 -7.44
N TYR A 191 -4.07 1.77 -7.20
CA TYR A 191 -2.93 2.50 -7.72
C TYR A 191 -1.90 1.54 -8.34
N THR A 192 -1.58 1.75 -9.61
CA THR A 192 -0.60 0.93 -10.34
C THR A 192 0.76 1.60 -10.35
N VAL A 193 1.79 0.86 -9.93
CA VAL A 193 3.20 1.25 -10.03
C VAL A 193 3.94 0.33 -11.01
N GLY A 194 4.64 0.93 -11.96
CA GLY A 194 5.56 0.22 -12.84
C GLY A 194 6.90 0.02 -12.14
N THR A 195 7.26 -1.24 -11.88
CA THR A 195 8.47 -1.63 -11.15
C THR A 195 9.62 -2.07 -12.06
N LYS A 196 9.34 -2.27 -13.35
CA LYS A 196 10.35 -2.70 -14.31
C LYS A 196 11.19 -1.52 -14.79
N MET A 197 12.49 -1.53 -14.47
CA MET A 197 13.45 -0.50 -14.86
C MET A 197 14.68 -1.15 -15.49
N ASN A 198 14.93 -0.88 -16.78
CA ASN A 198 16.12 -1.37 -17.50
C ASN A 198 16.36 -2.90 -17.37
N GLY A 199 15.28 -3.69 -17.34
CA GLY A 199 15.34 -5.15 -17.19
C GLY A 199 15.37 -5.65 -15.73
N TRP A 200 15.49 -4.75 -14.76
CA TRP A 200 15.38 -5.04 -13.32
C TRP A 200 13.96 -4.80 -12.83
N TYR A 201 13.58 -5.45 -11.73
CA TYR A 201 12.27 -5.32 -11.11
C TYR A 201 12.46 -4.78 -9.70
N GLN A 202 11.93 -3.58 -9.43
CA GLN A 202 12.01 -2.92 -8.14
C GLN A 202 11.00 -3.51 -7.16
N SER A 203 11.45 -3.82 -5.95
CA SER A 203 10.56 -4.26 -4.88
C SER A 203 9.96 -3.06 -4.14
N MET A 204 8.68 -3.15 -3.81
CA MET A 204 7.92 -2.13 -3.10
C MET A 204 7.50 -2.65 -1.73
N VAL A 205 7.38 -1.79 -0.73
CA VAL A 205 6.91 -2.16 0.62
C VAL A 205 5.70 -1.31 0.97
N TYR A 206 4.73 -1.93 1.65
CA TYR A 206 3.57 -1.25 2.21
C TYR A 206 3.86 -0.85 3.65
N PHE A 207 3.47 0.36 4.03
CA PHE A 207 3.61 0.81 5.41
C PHE A 207 2.55 1.84 5.81
N THR A 208 2.22 1.83 7.10
CA THR A 208 1.16 2.64 7.70
C THR A 208 1.60 3.14 9.08
N TYR A 209 0.98 4.21 9.56
CA TYR A 209 1.33 4.86 10.82
C TYR A 209 0.16 4.81 11.79
N ASN A 210 0.38 4.24 12.99
CA ASN A 210 -0.66 4.02 14.00
C ASN A 210 -1.94 3.42 13.38
N PRO A 211 -1.90 2.17 12.86
CA PRO A 211 -3.04 1.50 12.23
C PRO A 211 -4.23 1.21 13.18
N THR A 212 -4.84 2.24 13.74
CA THR A 212 -6.06 2.14 14.56
C THR A 212 -7.27 1.78 13.72
N GLY A 213 -7.26 2.18 12.44
CA GLY A 213 -8.23 1.78 11.44
C GLY A 213 -8.05 0.34 10.94
N ARG A 214 -7.06 -0.42 11.43
CA ARG A 214 -6.77 -1.80 10.98
C ARG A 214 -6.60 -1.91 9.45
N PRO A 215 -5.79 -1.04 8.81
CA PRO A 215 -5.52 -1.15 7.39
C PRO A 215 -4.93 -2.51 7.01
N TYR A 216 -5.21 -2.90 5.77
CA TYR A 216 -4.57 -4.01 5.07
C TYR A 216 -4.50 -3.66 3.58
N TYR A 217 -3.74 -4.44 2.81
CA TYR A 217 -3.59 -4.20 1.38
C TYR A 217 -3.88 -5.44 0.55
N HIS A 218 -4.33 -5.19 -0.67
CA HIS A 218 -4.34 -6.14 -1.76
C HIS A 218 -3.36 -5.67 -2.84
N VAL A 219 -2.55 -6.57 -3.37
CA VAL A 219 -1.61 -6.29 -4.45
C VAL A 219 -1.66 -7.37 -5.52
N LYS A 220 -1.71 -6.96 -6.79
CA LYS A 220 -1.74 -7.84 -7.95
C LYS A 220 -0.60 -7.53 -8.90
N ASN A 221 0.05 -8.57 -9.43
CA ASN A 221 0.99 -8.44 -10.55
C ASN A 221 0.21 -8.55 -11.86
N LEU A 222 0.07 -7.42 -12.56
CA LEU A 222 -0.64 -7.36 -13.84
C LEU A 222 0.20 -8.08 -14.91
N VAL A 223 -0.48 -8.88 -15.74
CA VAL A 223 0.14 -9.70 -16.80
C VAL A 223 0.89 -8.83 -17.81
#